data_AF-A0A7H8Z4F8-F1
#
_entry.id   AF-A0A7H8Z4F8-F1
#
_cell.length_a   1.000
_cell.length_b   1.000
_cell.length_c   1.000
_cell.angle_alpha   90.00
_cell.angle_beta   90.00
_cell.angle_gamma   90.00
#
_symmetry.space_group_name_H-M   'P 1'
#
loop_
_entity.id
_entity.type
_entity.pdbx_description
1 polymer ?
#
loop_
_entity_poly.entity_id
_entity_poly.type
_entity_poly.pdbx_seq_one_letter_code
_entity_poly.pdbx_strand_id
1 'polypeptide(L)'
;MAQDASQRWNRTDGVLIAPGTTPEAVADAFAERGVVVRLEWFPATTHLLSLTLMTDVEGRVAVTPPSRGGVVPGPSVSELVESLARQFTADVAVGPAAFNALPDDVELPSISHHGSASARTVVISPMSAYMVPLQATLLERPLAVASTPSLDRRIVMYSGEGTELGTFGWDEESLPALVLTSDSEDMSIRAIPTGDPEDDAVFSWGMTSRYVWGGVKEPGPALRSLVDELLADLTDASGIVAAVPGADLEAAAAAIVKPGIDGFAAMLEALGLPDWVLEVLTGRLAPVEVPGVVVHEPRGLSNAVGRSVGLLLADPSTPGSAFWQGYVRTVTDKPWAVRGAALLEAGLGGALVGAAVRRRRSTGSIPGGMAAVGAFLLVDAITEVSLASWTRHRELRRRADEEMALVAEELGA
;
A
#
# COMPACT_ATOMS: atom_id res chain seq x y z
N MET A 1 -16.14 -37.99 -12.77
CA MET A 1 -14.94 -38.81 -12.54
C MET A 1 -14.01 -37.96 -11.69
N ALA A 2 -13.59 -38.46 -10.52
CA ALA A 2 -12.66 -37.73 -9.67
C ALA A 2 -11.31 -37.62 -10.40
N GLN A 3 -10.80 -36.41 -10.59
CA GLN A 3 -9.41 -36.21 -11.00
C GLN A 3 -8.52 -36.87 -9.94
N ASP A 4 -7.56 -37.67 -10.40
CA ASP A 4 -6.56 -38.31 -9.54
C ASP A 4 -5.78 -37.20 -8.82
N ALA A 5 -5.61 -37.30 -7.50
CA ALA A 5 -4.97 -36.25 -6.69
C ALA A 5 -3.50 -35.97 -7.11
N SER A 6 -2.91 -36.90 -7.86
CA SER A 6 -1.60 -36.81 -8.51
C SER A 6 -1.57 -35.95 -9.80
N GLN A 7 -2.73 -35.54 -10.32
CA GLN A 7 -2.87 -34.68 -11.52
C GLN A 7 -3.29 -33.24 -11.19
N ARG A 8 -3.16 -32.81 -9.93
CA ARG A 8 -3.41 -31.42 -9.56
C ARG A 8 -2.21 -30.58 -10.00
N TRP A 9 -2.46 -29.64 -10.92
CA TRP A 9 -1.49 -28.65 -11.36
C TRP A 9 -1.57 -27.41 -10.46
N ASN A 10 -0.41 -26.86 -10.11
CA ASN A 10 -0.27 -25.63 -9.37
C ASN A 10 0.40 -24.58 -10.25
N ARG A 11 0.03 -23.32 -10.05
CA ARG A 11 0.75 -22.18 -10.63
C ARG A 11 2.12 -22.07 -9.99
N THR A 12 3.15 -21.82 -10.77
CA THR A 12 4.51 -21.58 -10.28
C THR A 12 5.14 -20.46 -11.09
N ASP A 13 5.43 -19.36 -10.41
CA ASP A 13 6.04 -18.19 -11.01
C ASP A 13 7.57 -18.26 -10.98
N GLY A 14 8.20 -17.48 -11.85
CA GLY A 14 9.64 -17.42 -12.01
C GLY A 14 10.09 -16.23 -12.84
N VAL A 15 11.39 -16.06 -12.93
CA VAL A 15 12.06 -15.00 -13.68
C VAL A 15 13.19 -15.58 -14.51
N LEU A 16 13.39 -15.01 -15.70
CA LEU A 16 14.52 -15.30 -16.57
C LEU A 16 15.16 -13.98 -17.01
N ILE A 17 16.45 -13.85 -16.72
CA ILE A 17 17.30 -12.71 -17.07
C ILE A 17 18.31 -13.20 -18.10
N ALA A 18 18.07 -12.90 -19.37
CA ALA A 18 18.88 -13.36 -20.50
C ALA A 18 19.31 -12.18 -21.40
N PRO A 19 20.40 -11.47 -21.03
CA PRO A 19 20.96 -10.42 -21.88
C PRO A 19 21.29 -10.95 -23.27
N GLY A 20 20.93 -10.20 -24.32
CA GLY A 20 21.19 -10.60 -25.71
C GLY A 20 20.25 -11.67 -26.28
N THR A 21 19.25 -12.11 -25.53
CA THR A 21 18.18 -13.01 -26.01
C THR A 21 16.89 -12.23 -26.22
N THR A 22 16.05 -12.68 -27.17
CA THR A 22 14.71 -12.10 -27.38
C THR A 22 13.62 -12.96 -26.74
N PRO A 23 12.47 -12.38 -26.34
CA PRO A 23 11.34 -13.14 -25.82
C PRO A 23 10.85 -14.24 -26.76
N GLU A 24 10.94 -14.03 -28.08
CA GLU A 24 10.60 -15.04 -29.08
C GLU A 24 11.52 -16.26 -29.01
N ALA A 25 12.83 -16.06 -28.85
CA ALA A 25 13.78 -17.16 -28.73
C ALA A 25 13.53 -17.98 -27.46
N VAL A 26 13.17 -17.32 -26.36
CA VAL A 26 12.76 -18.01 -25.12
C VAL A 26 11.47 -18.80 -25.35
N ALA A 27 10.46 -18.19 -25.99
CA ALA A 27 9.21 -18.85 -26.32
C ALA A 27 9.41 -20.10 -27.20
N ASP A 28 10.28 -20.01 -28.21
CA ASP A 28 10.60 -21.12 -29.10
C ASP A 28 11.32 -22.24 -28.35
N ALA A 29 12.24 -21.93 -27.44
CA ALA A 29 12.90 -22.93 -26.60
C ALA A 29 11.95 -23.66 -25.65
N PHE A 30 10.93 -22.99 -25.11
CA PHE A 30 9.86 -23.64 -24.35
C PHE A 30 8.98 -24.52 -25.23
N ALA A 31 8.63 -24.06 -26.44
CA ALA A 31 7.84 -24.81 -27.40
C ALA A 31 8.57 -26.10 -27.85
N GLU A 32 9.88 -26.02 -28.11
CA GLU A 32 10.74 -27.17 -28.44
C GLU A 32 10.78 -28.22 -27.32
N ARG A 33 10.72 -27.77 -26.06
CA ARG A 33 10.64 -28.65 -24.88
C ARG A 33 9.23 -29.15 -24.60
N GLY A 34 8.25 -28.67 -25.35
CA GLY A 34 6.84 -29.00 -25.16
C GLY A 34 6.23 -28.42 -23.89
N VAL A 35 6.86 -27.45 -23.23
CA VAL A 35 6.43 -26.89 -21.94
C VAL A 35 5.34 -25.85 -22.15
N VAL A 36 4.30 -25.91 -21.32
CA VAL A 36 3.25 -24.89 -21.29
C VAL A 36 3.65 -23.78 -20.33
N VAL A 37 3.71 -22.54 -20.81
CA VAL A 37 4.18 -21.38 -20.03
C VAL A 37 3.54 -20.08 -20.55
N ARG A 38 3.27 -19.14 -19.64
CA ARG A 38 3.03 -17.72 -19.96
C ARG A 38 4.34 -16.96 -19.76
N LEU A 39 4.75 -16.21 -20.78
CA LEU A 39 5.89 -15.30 -20.74
C LEU A 39 5.38 -13.87 -20.70
N GLU A 40 5.93 -13.04 -19.82
CA GLU A 40 5.56 -11.62 -19.75
C GLU A 40 6.81 -10.76 -19.64
N TRP A 41 6.83 -9.64 -20.37
CA TRP A 41 7.95 -8.70 -20.34
C TRP A 41 7.50 -7.28 -20.65
N PHE A 42 8.28 -6.29 -20.20
CA PHE A 42 8.13 -4.93 -20.70
C PHE A 42 8.88 -4.75 -22.02
N PRO A 43 8.33 -4.03 -23.01
CA PRO A 43 9.03 -3.73 -24.26
C PRO A 43 10.39 -3.04 -24.06
N ALA A 44 10.56 -2.28 -22.98
CA ALA A 44 11.82 -1.61 -22.64
C ALA A 44 12.89 -2.56 -22.06
N THR A 45 12.50 -3.70 -21.48
CA THR A 45 13.39 -4.64 -20.78
C THR A 45 13.18 -6.07 -21.27
N THR A 46 13.25 -6.29 -22.59
CA THR A 46 13.02 -7.59 -23.23
C THR A 46 13.98 -8.72 -22.79
N HIS A 47 15.03 -8.39 -22.03
CA HIS A 47 15.97 -9.35 -21.45
C HIS A 47 15.51 -9.88 -20.08
N LEU A 48 14.48 -9.29 -19.47
CA LEU A 48 13.87 -9.70 -18.22
C LEU A 48 12.46 -10.22 -18.52
N LEU A 49 12.25 -11.51 -18.27
CA LEU A 49 10.98 -12.18 -18.50
C LEU A 49 10.44 -12.73 -17.19
N SER A 50 9.17 -12.44 -16.91
CA SER A 50 8.37 -13.20 -15.95
C SER A 50 7.90 -14.49 -16.62
N LEU A 51 7.96 -15.59 -15.87
CA LEU A 51 7.55 -16.91 -16.30
C LEU A 51 6.45 -17.40 -15.37
N THR A 52 5.32 -17.85 -15.92
CA THR A 52 4.31 -18.57 -15.15
C THR A 52 4.10 -19.95 -15.76
N LEU A 53 4.38 -20.99 -14.96
CA LEU A 53 4.30 -22.38 -15.36
C LEU A 53 3.25 -23.14 -14.54
N MET A 54 2.87 -24.31 -15.03
CA MET A 54 2.10 -25.29 -14.28
C MET A 54 3.03 -26.40 -13.79
N THR A 55 3.01 -26.68 -12.48
CA THR A 55 3.79 -27.75 -11.87
C THR A 55 2.90 -28.75 -11.14
N ASP A 56 3.28 -30.03 -11.15
CA ASP A 56 2.62 -31.03 -10.32
C ASP A 56 3.17 -31.03 -8.88
N VAL A 57 2.59 -31.86 -8.02
CA VAL A 57 3.02 -32.01 -6.61
C VAL A 57 4.46 -32.54 -6.44
N GLU A 58 5.04 -33.12 -7.48
CA GLU A 58 6.42 -33.61 -7.50
C GLU A 58 7.40 -32.57 -8.08
N GLY A 59 6.93 -31.37 -8.42
CA GLY A 59 7.75 -30.31 -8.98
C GLY A 59 8.16 -30.54 -10.42
N ARG A 60 7.34 -31.25 -11.21
CA ARG A 60 7.54 -31.42 -12.66
C ARG A 60 6.67 -30.44 -13.44
N VAL A 61 7.22 -29.89 -14.52
CA VAL A 61 6.49 -28.93 -15.36
C VAL A 61 5.51 -29.63 -16.29
N ALA A 62 4.39 -28.98 -16.57
CA ALA A 62 3.40 -29.45 -17.52
C ALA A 62 3.94 -29.37 -18.96
N VAL A 63 3.92 -30.49 -19.67
CA VAL A 63 4.25 -30.57 -21.10
C VAL A 63 3.10 -31.11 -21.91
N THR A 64 2.96 -30.66 -23.16
CA THR A 64 1.96 -31.18 -24.09
C THR A 64 2.57 -32.28 -24.97
N PRO A 65 2.01 -33.50 -24.98
CA PRO A 65 2.43 -34.54 -25.90
C PRO A 65 2.13 -34.11 -27.35
N PRO A 66 2.97 -34.47 -28.33
CA PRO A 66 2.74 -34.11 -29.74
C PRO A 66 1.40 -34.60 -30.33
N SER A 67 0.78 -35.61 -29.70
CA SER A 67 -0.43 -36.29 -30.19
C SER A 67 -1.64 -36.18 -29.26
N ARG A 68 -1.53 -35.50 -28.11
CA ARG A 68 -2.63 -35.35 -27.15
C ARG A 68 -2.82 -33.88 -26.78
N GLY A 69 -4.04 -33.37 -26.91
CA GLY A 69 -4.42 -31.99 -26.56
C GLY A 69 -4.59 -31.74 -25.06
N GLY A 70 -3.79 -32.39 -24.21
CA GLY A 70 -3.78 -32.23 -22.75
C GLY A 70 -2.35 -32.18 -22.23
N VAL A 71 -2.16 -31.99 -20.93
CA VAL A 71 -0.84 -31.91 -20.30
C VAL A 71 -0.46 -33.22 -19.60
N VAL A 72 0.84 -33.51 -19.58
CA VAL A 72 1.44 -34.60 -18.80
C VAL A 72 2.66 -34.05 -18.05
N PRO A 73 3.10 -34.69 -16.95
CA PRO A 73 4.34 -34.32 -16.29
C PRO A 73 5.56 -34.51 -17.19
N GLY A 74 6.38 -33.46 -17.29
CA GLY A 74 7.63 -33.43 -18.04
C GLY A 74 8.87 -33.47 -17.14
N PRO A 75 9.94 -32.73 -17.48
CA PRO A 75 11.14 -32.64 -16.64
C PRO A 75 10.83 -31.96 -15.30
N SER A 76 11.71 -32.14 -14.33
CA SER A 76 11.65 -31.38 -13.08
C SER A 76 11.91 -29.88 -13.32
N VAL A 77 11.40 -29.03 -12.44
CA VAL A 77 11.67 -27.57 -12.50
C VAL A 77 13.18 -27.31 -12.46
N SER A 78 13.96 -28.03 -11.64
CA SER A 78 15.41 -27.88 -11.56
C SER A 78 16.13 -28.21 -12.88
N GLU A 79 15.75 -29.31 -13.55
CA GLU A 79 16.30 -29.67 -14.86
C GLU A 79 15.96 -28.63 -15.94
N LEU A 80 14.73 -28.09 -15.92
CA LEU A 80 14.31 -27.04 -16.84
C LEU A 80 15.11 -25.75 -16.62
N VAL A 81 15.21 -25.28 -15.38
CA VAL A 81 15.92 -24.06 -14.99
C VAL A 81 17.39 -24.14 -15.40
N GLU A 82 18.08 -25.23 -15.08
CA GLU A 82 19.48 -25.42 -15.48
C GLU A 82 19.64 -25.47 -17.01
N SER A 83 18.74 -26.16 -17.72
CA SER A 83 18.78 -26.25 -19.18
C SER A 83 18.62 -24.89 -19.86
N LEU A 84 17.65 -24.08 -19.41
CA LEU A 84 17.40 -22.74 -19.94
C LEU A 84 18.57 -21.80 -19.65
N ALA A 85 19.04 -21.78 -18.40
CA ALA A 85 20.14 -20.93 -17.99
C ALA A 85 21.40 -21.20 -18.83
N ARG A 86 21.76 -22.48 -19.02
CA ARG A 86 22.90 -22.87 -19.87
C ARG A 86 22.69 -22.53 -21.35
N GLN A 87 21.48 -22.75 -21.89
CA GLN A 87 21.19 -22.47 -23.30
C GLN A 87 21.32 -20.98 -23.62
N PHE A 88 20.81 -20.12 -22.74
CA PHE A 88 20.77 -18.68 -22.98
C PHE A 88 21.89 -17.91 -22.30
N THR A 89 22.77 -18.60 -21.56
CA THR A 89 23.77 -17.94 -20.70
C THR A 89 23.07 -16.92 -19.79
N ALA A 90 22.08 -17.39 -19.05
CA ALA A 90 21.09 -16.58 -18.34
C ALA A 90 21.03 -16.90 -16.85
N ASP A 91 20.42 -16.02 -16.07
CA ASP A 91 19.99 -16.30 -14.70
C ASP A 91 18.51 -16.64 -14.71
N VAL A 92 18.16 -17.80 -14.16
CA VAL A 92 16.80 -18.34 -14.21
C VAL A 92 16.42 -18.82 -12.82
N ALA A 93 15.27 -18.37 -12.32
CA ALA A 93 14.67 -18.85 -11.08
C ALA A 93 13.19 -19.17 -11.32
N VAL A 94 12.73 -20.35 -10.89
CA VAL A 94 11.33 -20.78 -10.98
C VAL A 94 10.98 -21.51 -9.69
N GLY A 95 10.01 -20.97 -8.94
CA GLY A 95 9.71 -21.43 -7.59
C GLY A 95 11.00 -21.54 -6.74
N PRO A 96 11.27 -22.69 -6.10
CA PRO A 96 12.46 -22.86 -5.26
C PRO A 96 13.76 -23.17 -6.03
N ALA A 97 13.71 -23.36 -7.36
CA ALA A 97 14.89 -23.71 -8.15
C ALA A 97 15.49 -22.46 -8.81
N ALA A 98 16.81 -22.30 -8.71
CA ALA A 98 17.54 -21.22 -9.37
C ALA A 98 18.86 -21.74 -9.96
N PHE A 99 19.24 -21.21 -11.12
CA PHE A 99 20.54 -21.47 -11.74
C PHE A 99 21.01 -20.22 -12.48
N ASN A 100 22.20 -19.74 -12.10
CA ASN A 100 22.85 -18.62 -12.75
C ASN A 100 23.97 -19.12 -13.67
N ALA A 101 23.81 -18.91 -14.98
CA ALA A 101 24.81 -19.19 -16.01
C ALA A 101 25.40 -17.92 -16.64
N LEU A 102 25.12 -16.73 -16.08
CA LEU A 102 25.69 -15.47 -16.54
C LEU A 102 27.21 -15.45 -16.28
N PRO A 103 28.01 -14.82 -17.17
CA PRO A 103 29.40 -14.51 -16.89
C PRO A 103 29.52 -13.54 -15.69
N ASP A 104 30.59 -13.68 -14.92
CA ASP A 104 30.86 -12.83 -13.75
C ASP A 104 30.98 -11.33 -14.10
N ASP A 105 31.32 -11.01 -15.35
CA ASP A 105 31.54 -9.65 -15.86
C ASP A 105 30.39 -9.10 -16.71
N VAL A 106 29.23 -9.78 -16.74
CA VAL A 106 28.10 -9.30 -17.53
C VAL A 106 27.53 -8.01 -16.93
N GLU A 107 27.52 -6.94 -17.71
CA GLU A 107 26.74 -5.75 -17.38
C GLU A 107 25.29 -6.00 -17.78
N LEU A 108 24.41 -6.13 -16.78
CA LEU A 108 22.97 -6.16 -17.02
C LEU A 108 22.52 -4.79 -17.54
N PRO A 109 21.67 -4.74 -18.59
CA PRO A 109 21.14 -3.47 -19.07
C PRO A 109 20.48 -2.72 -17.91
N SER A 110 20.82 -1.45 -17.75
CA SER A 110 20.23 -0.63 -16.69
C SER A 110 18.72 -0.51 -16.91
N ILE A 111 17.94 -0.98 -15.93
CA ILE A 111 16.50 -0.71 -15.88
C ILE A 111 16.35 0.79 -15.68
N SER A 112 15.97 1.43 -16.77
CA SER A 112 15.82 2.87 -16.85
C SER A 112 14.45 3.20 -16.30
N HIS A 113 14.37 3.71 -15.07
CA HIS A 113 13.12 4.23 -14.50
C HIS A 113 12.74 5.59 -15.13
N HIS A 114 12.73 5.70 -16.46
CA HIS A 114 12.50 6.99 -17.12
C HIS A 114 11.10 7.54 -16.83
N GLY A 115 10.14 6.68 -16.44
CA GLY A 115 8.81 7.06 -15.93
C GLY A 115 8.74 7.52 -14.47
N SER A 116 9.72 7.15 -13.62
CA SER A 116 9.63 7.38 -12.17
C SER A 116 9.58 8.86 -11.80
N ALA A 117 10.22 9.75 -12.56
CA ALA A 117 10.27 11.19 -12.28
C ALA A 117 8.89 11.89 -12.29
N SER A 118 7.87 11.28 -12.93
CA SER A 118 6.50 11.77 -12.97
C SER A 118 5.50 10.64 -12.74
N ALA A 119 5.82 9.73 -11.82
CA ALA A 119 4.90 8.69 -11.40
C ALA A 119 3.71 9.29 -10.65
N ARG A 120 2.54 8.68 -10.83
CA ARG A 120 1.31 8.97 -10.11
C ARG A 120 0.90 7.70 -9.41
N THR A 121 0.70 7.79 -8.11
CA THR A 121 0.32 6.65 -7.28
C THR A 121 -0.95 6.98 -6.51
N VAL A 122 -1.92 6.08 -6.59
CA VAL A 122 -3.16 6.13 -5.81
C VAL A 122 -3.26 4.85 -5.01
N VAL A 123 -3.40 4.99 -3.70
CA VAL A 123 -3.55 3.89 -2.75
C VAL A 123 -4.95 3.93 -2.17
N ILE A 124 -5.66 2.81 -2.25
CA ILE A 124 -6.96 2.61 -1.61
C ILE A 124 -6.79 1.60 -0.48
N SER A 125 -7.03 2.04 0.75
CA SER A 125 -6.70 1.25 1.95
C SER A 125 -7.64 1.60 3.10
N PRO A 126 -7.94 0.66 4.04
CA PRO A 126 -8.64 0.99 5.28
C PRO A 126 -7.78 1.81 6.24
N MET A 127 -6.50 2.06 5.90
CA MET A 127 -5.52 2.86 6.65
C MET A 127 -6.18 4.05 7.33
N SER A 128 -6.01 4.15 8.64
CA SER A 128 -6.52 5.26 9.45
C SER A 128 -5.94 6.62 9.06
N ALA A 129 -6.75 7.68 9.15
CA ALA A 129 -6.36 9.04 8.77
C ALA A 129 -5.13 9.55 9.56
N TYR A 130 -4.94 9.03 10.78
CA TYR A 130 -3.78 9.37 11.61
C TYR A 130 -2.45 8.84 11.06
N MET A 131 -2.44 7.84 10.18
CA MET A 131 -1.19 7.27 9.66
C MET A 131 -0.58 8.12 8.54
N VAL A 132 -1.40 8.86 7.79
CA VAL A 132 -0.94 9.63 6.62
C VAL A 132 0.10 10.71 6.96
N PRO A 133 -0.03 11.55 8.02
CA PRO A 133 1.01 12.52 8.35
C PRO A 133 2.41 11.90 8.55
N LEU A 134 2.45 10.70 9.13
CA LEU A 134 3.70 9.96 9.34
C LEU A 134 4.25 9.45 8.01
N GLN A 135 3.42 8.82 7.19
CA GLN A 135 3.79 8.35 5.84
C GLN A 135 4.35 9.50 4.98
N ALA A 136 3.68 10.65 4.95
CA ALA A 136 4.14 11.84 4.23
C ALA A 136 5.53 12.29 4.70
N THR A 137 5.79 12.21 6.00
CA THR A 137 7.08 12.60 6.58
C THR A 137 8.18 11.57 6.30
N LEU A 138 7.88 10.28 6.36
CA LEU A 138 8.83 9.20 6.07
C LEU A 138 9.22 9.18 4.58
N LEU A 139 8.26 9.45 3.70
CA LEU A 139 8.48 9.60 2.27
C LEU A 139 9.08 10.96 1.88
N GLU A 140 9.17 11.90 2.83
CA GLU A 140 9.58 13.29 2.61
C GLU A 140 8.79 13.99 1.49
N ARG A 141 7.49 13.66 1.37
CA ARG A 141 6.63 14.07 0.24
C ARG A 141 5.23 14.46 0.68
N PRO A 142 4.57 15.42 0.01
CA PRO A 142 3.18 15.74 0.28
C PRO A 142 2.27 14.59 -0.16
N LEU A 143 1.35 14.19 0.72
CA LEU A 143 0.31 13.21 0.42
C LEU A 143 -1.07 13.84 0.48
N ALA A 144 -1.88 13.61 -0.54
CA ALA A 144 -3.26 14.10 -0.61
C ALA A 144 -4.23 12.95 -0.26
N VAL A 145 -5.17 13.18 0.63
CA VAL A 145 -6.09 12.15 1.14
C VAL A 145 -7.53 12.53 0.87
N ALA A 146 -8.25 11.66 0.18
CA ALA A 146 -9.69 11.76 0.02
C ALA A 146 -10.39 10.66 0.83
N SER A 147 -11.58 10.99 1.34
CA SER A 147 -12.52 10.03 1.92
C SER A 147 -13.82 10.13 1.14
N THR A 148 -14.27 9.01 0.57
CA THR A 148 -15.48 8.98 -0.25
C THR A 148 -16.54 8.16 0.48
N PRO A 149 -17.75 8.69 0.73
CA PRO A 149 -18.78 7.96 1.49
C PRO A 149 -19.19 6.61 0.87
N SER A 150 -18.96 6.42 -0.44
CA SER A 150 -19.23 5.20 -1.19
C SER A 150 -18.19 4.09 -0.98
N LEU A 151 -16.99 4.42 -0.51
CA LEU A 151 -15.91 3.47 -0.21
C LEU A 151 -15.59 3.61 1.28
N ASP A 152 -15.72 2.51 2.03
CA ASP A 152 -15.27 2.46 3.43
C ASP A 152 -13.73 2.36 3.54
N ARG A 153 -13.04 3.14 2.71
CA ARG A 153 -11.59 3.13 2.50
C ARG A 153 -11.12 4.55 2.21
N ARG A 154 -9.87 4.82 2.55
CA ARG A 154 -9.20 6.09 2.24
C ARG A 154 -8.45 5.98 0.94
N ILE A 155 -8.47 7.06 0.18
CA ILE A 155 -7.73 7.19 -1.08
C ILE A 155 -6.57 8.15 -0.83
N VAL A 156 -5.36 7.61 -0.78
CA VAL A 156 -4.12 8.37 -0.59
C VAL A 156 -3.44 8.52 -1.93
N MET A 157 -3.06 9.74 -2.29
CA MET A 157 -2.57 10.08 -3.61
C MET A 157 -1.23 10.79 -3.53
N TYR A 158 -0.37 10.46 -4.48
CA TYR A 158 0.92 11.06 -4.68
C TYR A 158 1.18 11.27 -6.18
N SER A 159 1.83 12.39 -6.51
CA SER A 159 2.37 12.66 -7.84
C SER A 159 3.78 13.21 -7.71
N GLY A 160 4.75 12.58 -8.34
CA GLY A 160 6.14 13.01 -8.32
C GLY A 160 7.11 11.87 -8.62
N GLU A 161 8.33 11.97 -8.08
CA GLU A 161 9.37 10.97 -8.28
C GLU A 161 9.07 9.67 -7.51
N GLY A 162 9.15 8.49 -8.11
CA GLY A 162 9.06 7.21 -7.41
C GLY A 162 7.65 6.70 -7.10
N THR A 163 7.55 5.38 -6.92
CA THR A 163 6.30 4.64 -6.64
C THR A 163 6.25 4.09 -5.22
N GLU A 164 6.99 4.70 -4.29
CA GLU A 164 7.30 4.17 -2.96
C GLU A 164 6.15 4.28 -1.94
N LEU A 165 4.97 4.71 -2.36
CA LEU A 165 3.82 4.84 -1.46
C LEU A 165 3.39 3.44 -1.00
N GLY A 166 3.62 3.13 0.29
CA GLY A 166 3.42 1.81 0.87
C GLY A 166 4.70 0.98 1.06
N THR A 167 5.86 1.44 0.59
CA THR A 167 7.15 0.72 0.72
C THR A 167 7.65 0.61 2.16
N PHE A 168 7.28 1.56 3.05
CA PHE A 168 7.64 1.50 4.47
C PHE A 168 6.78 0.53 5.30
N GLY A 169 6.00 -0.32 4.63
CA GLY A 169 5.19 -1.36 5.23
C GLY A 169 3.72 -0.98 5.36
N TRP A 170 2.88 -2.00 5.21
CA TRP A 170 1.46 -1.96 5.52
C TRP A 170 1.27 -2.59 6.90
N ASP A 171 0.68 -1.86 7.83
CA ASP A 171 0.18 -2.49 9.04
C ASP A 171 -1.07 -3.32 8.72
N GLU A 172 -1.43 -4.26 9.60
CA GLU A 172 -2.66 -5.08 9.42
C GLU A 172 -3.91 -4.20 9.29
N GLU A 173 -3.93 -3.03 9.93
CA GLU A 173 -5.04 -2.05 9.86
C GLU A 173 -5.14 -1.34 8.50
N SER A 174 -4.08 -1.35 7.69
CA SER A 174 -4.03 -0.78 6.35
C SER A 174 -4.24 -1.82 5.25
N LEU A 175 -4.53 -3.07 5.61
CA LEU A 175 -4.78 -4.16 4.67
C LEU A 175 -6.26 -4.58 4.66
N PRO A 176 -6.77 -5.11 3.53
CA PRO A 176 -6.11 -5.21 2.24
C PRO A 176 -6.00 -3.84 1.57
N ALA A 177 -4.90 -3.60 0.84
CA ALA A 177 -4.62 -2.36 0.11
C ALA A 177 -4.62 -2.59 -1.39
N LEU A 178 -5.00 -1.56 -2.15
CA LEU A 178 -4.87 -1.52 -3.59
C LEU A 178 -3.97 -0.35 -3.99
N VAL A 179 -2.90 -0.64 -4.73
CA VAL A 179 -1.96 0.34 -5.23
C VAL A 179 -2.14 0.45 -6.74
N LEU A 180 -2.43 1.66 -7.21
CA LEU A 180 -2.56 2.01 -8.60
C LEU A 180 -1.39 2.91 -8.98
N THR A 181 -0.68 2.57 -10.03
CA THR A 181 0.48 3.31 -10.52
C THR A 181 0.30 3.66 -11.99
N SER A 182 0.67 4.88 -12.35
CA SER A 182 0.76 5.30 -13.74
C SER A 182 1.97 6.22 -13.94
N ASP A 183 2.76 5.92 -14.95
CA ASP A 183 3.83 6.77 -15.44
C ASP A 183 3.85 6.76 -16.98
N SER A 184 4.95 7.22 -17.59
CA SER A 184 5.07 7.27 -19.06
C SER A 184 5.29 5.90 -19.72
N GLU A 185 5.67 4.89 -18.95
CA GLU A 185 6.03 3.55 -19.42
C GLU A 185 4.90 2.54 -19.14
N ASP A 186 4.21 2.67 -18.01
CA ASP A 186 3.23 1.69 -17.56
C ASP A 186 2.03 2.29 -16.82
N MET A 187 0.92 1.55 -16.85
CA MET A 187 -0.19 1.64 -15.92
C MET A 187 -0.36 0.28 -15.27
N SER A 188 -0.32 0.23 -13.95
CA SER A 188 -0.34 -1.02 -13.19
C SER A 188 -1.21 -0.92 -11.95
N ILE A 189 -1.62 -2.09 -11.49
CA ILE A 189 -2.42 -2.31 -10.31
C ILE A 189 -1.80 -3.44 -9.49
N ARG A 190 -1.72 -3.25 -8.19
CA ARG A 190 -1.25 -4.25 -7.23
C ARG A 190 -2.21 -4.30 -6.06
N ALA A 191 -2.84 -5.45 -5.87
CA ALA A 191 -3.57 -5.76 -4.66
C ALA A 191 -2.64 -6.43 -3.66
N ILE A 192 -2.68 -5.92 -2.44
CA ILE A 192 -1.87 -6.36 -1.30
C ILE A 192 -2.87 -6.87 -0.26
N PRO A 193 -3.23 -8.17 -0.30
CA PRO A 193 -4.22 -8.72 0.60
C PRO A 193 -3.66 -8.93 2.00
N THR A 194 -2.38 -9.30 2.10
CA THR A 194 -1.66 -9.60 3.35
C THR A 194 -0.34 -8.84 3.38
N GLY A 195 0.44 -8.98 4.46
CA GLY A 195 1.79 -8.45 4.52
C GLY A 195 2.83 -9.32 3.81
N ASP A 196 2.43 -10.46 3.23
CA ASP A 196 3.30 -11.38 2.52
C ASP A 196 3.30 -11.04 1.01
N PRO A 197 4.44 -10.62 0.43
CA PRO A 197 4.52 -10.30 -0.99
C PRO A 197 4.15 -11.47 -1.93
N GLU A 198 4.23 -12.72 -1.46
CA GLU A 198 3.83 -13.89 -2.25
C GLU A 198 2.31 -13.94 -2.51
N ASP A 199 1.50 -13.27 -1.68
CA ASP A 199 0.05 -13.21 -1.82
C ASP A 199 -0.43 -12.07 -2.74
N ASP A 200 0.49 -11.21 -3.20
CA ASP A 200 0.12 -10.04 -3.99
C ASP A 200 -0.36 -10.40 -5.39
N ALA A 201 -1.46 -9.76 -5.81
CA ALA A 201 -1.93 -9.85 -7.19
C ALA A 201 -1.53 -8.58 -7.95
N VAL A 202 -0.73 -8.73 -9.00
CA VAL A 202 -0.20 -7.62 -9.80
C VAL A 202 -0.63 -7.77 -11.25
N PHE A 203 -1.10 -6.68 -11.85
CA PHE A 203 -1.34 -6.62 -13.28
C PHE A 203 -0.80 -5.31 -13.87
N SER A 204 -0.21 -5.39 -15.06
CA SER A 204 0.39 -4.27 -15.78
C SER A 204 -0.10 -4.24 -17.22
N TRP A 205 -0.62 -3.09 -17.66
CA TRP A 205 -1.08 -2.88 -19.03
C TRP A 205 0.06 -2.52 -19.99
N GLY A 206 1.26 -2.23 -19.49
CA GLY A 206 2.47 -2.00 -20.26
C GLY A 206 3.24 -3.29 -20.60
N MET A 207 2.92 -4.40 -19.93
CA MET A 207 3.55 -5.70 -20.22
C MET A 207 2.97 -6.33 -21.50
N THR A 208 3.83 -7.01 -22.23
CA THR A 208 3.44 -7.91 -23.31
C THR A 208 3.43 -9.34 -22.78
N SER A 209 2.33 -10.05 -22.98
CA SER A 209 2.18 -11.45 -22.58
C SER A 209 2.13 -12.37 -23.80
N ARG A 210 2.82 -13.51 -23.73
CA ARG A 210 2.83 -14.56 -24.76
C ARG A 210 2.63 -15.93 -24.13
N TYR A 211 1.63 -16.64 -24.63
CA TYR A 211 1.35 -18.01 -24.23
C TYR A 211 2.06 -19.00 -25.14
N VAL A 212 2.82 -19.91 -24.55
CA VAL A 212 3.42 -21.07 -25.21
C VAL A 212 2.59 -22.30 -24.85
N TRP A 213 2.00 -22.94 -25.85
CA TRP A 213 1.10 -24.08 -25.67
C TRP A 213 1.84 -25.43 -25.65
N GLY A 214 3.16 -25.39 -25.42
CA GLY A 214 4.06 -26.53 -25.54
C GLY A 214 4.23 -27.00 -27.00
N GLY A 215 4.24 -28.31 -27.21
CA GLY A 215 4.56 -28.95 -28.49
C GLY A 215 3.41 -28.94 -29.51
N VAL A 216 2.30 -28.25 -29.23
CA VAL A 216 1.12 -28.15 -30.10
C VAL A 216 0.96 -26.75 -30.66
N LYS A 217 0.66 -26.65 -31.96
CA LYS A 217 0.41 -25.35 -32.62
C LYS A 217 -0.97 -24.79 -32.28
N GLU A 218 -1.97 -25.67 -32.19
CA GLU A 218 -3.35 -25.30 -31.89
C GLU A 218 -3.84 -26.06 -30.65
N PRO A 219 -4.03 -25.38 -29.51
CA PRO A 219 -4.50 -26.03 -28.29
C PRO A 219 -5.98 -26.39 -28.40
N GLY A 220 -6.31 -27.62 -28.01
CA GLY A 220 -7.70 -28.07 -27.86
C GLY A 220 -8.41 -27.42 -26.67
N PRO A 221 -9.74 -27.56 -26.55
CA PRO A 221 -10.54 -26.88 -25.52
C PRO A 221 -10.14 -27.24 -24.09
N ALA A 222 -9.70 -28.48 -23.84
CA ALA A 222 -9.26 -28.90 -22.51
C ALA A 222 -7.98 -28.19 -22.06
N LEU A 223 -7.00 -28.04 -22.96
CA LEU A 223 -5.76 -27.31 -22.67
C LEU A 223 -6.03 -25.81 -22.51
N ARG A 224 -6.88 -25.22 -23.35
CA ARG A 224 -7.28 -23.81 -23.22
C ARG A 224 -7.92 -23.55 -21.87
N SER A 225 -8.91 -24.35 -21.48
CA SER A 225 -9.57 -24.20 -20.18
C SER A 225 -8.60 -24.31 -19.01
N LEU A 226 -7.60 -25.18 -19.07
CA LEU A 226 -6.61 -25.34 -18.00
C LEU A 226 -5.64 -24.13 -17.92
N VAL A 227 -5.20 -23.64 -19.08
CA VAL A 227 -4.37 -22.43 -19.15
C VAL A 227 -5.15 -21.21 -18.69
N ASP A 228 -6.42 -21.09 -19.09
CA ASP A 228 -7.31 -20.01 -18.66
C ASP A 228 -7.55 -20.04 -17.14
N GLU A 229 -7.55 -21.23 -16.53
CA GLU A 229 -7.73 -21.39 -15.08
C GLU A 229 -6.45 -21.08 -14.27
N LEU A 230 -5.26 -21.48 -14.76
CA LEU A 230 -4.04 -21.46 -13.96
C LEU A 230 -3.02 -20.41 -14.38
N LEU A 231 -2.98 -20.09 -15.67
CA LEU A 231 -1.96 -19.22 -16.27
C LEU A 231 -2.53 -17.91 -16.77
N ALA A 232 -3.84 -17.79 -17.00
CA ALA A 232 -4.40 -16.55 -17.52
C ALA A 232 -4.59 -15.50 -16.43
N ASP A 233 -4.67 -14.28 -16.93
CA ASP A 233 -4.81 -13.03 -16.18
C ASP A 233 -6.10 -12.96 -15.33
N LEU A 234 -7.01 -13.93 -15.49
CA LEU A 234 -8.23 -14.07 -14.70
C LEU A 234 -7.93 -14.32 -13.21
N THR A 235 -6.84 -15.06 -12.91
CA THR A 235 -6.37 -15.28 -11.55
C THR A 235 -5.91 -13.97 -10.93
N ASP A 236 -5.20 -13.16 -11.69
CA ASP A 236 -4.72 -11.84 -11.28
C ASP A 236 -5.91 -10.88 -11.04
N ALA A 237 -6.93 -10.91 -11.91
CA ALA A 237 -8.19 -10.17 -11.74
C ALA A 237 -8.91 -10.54 -10.43
N SER A 238 -8.98 -11.84 -10.11
CA SER A 238 -9.68 -12.32 -8.93
C SER A 238 -9.03 -11.86 -7.63
N GLY A 239 -7.69 -11.86 -7.56
CA GLY A 239 -6.95 -11.33 -6.42
C GLY A 239 -7.11 -9.82 -6.26
N ILE A 240 -7.10 -9.09 -7.38
CA ILE A 240 -7.34 -7.64 -7.40
C ILE A 240 -8.74 -7.28 -6.89
N VAL A 241 -9.77 -7.95 -7.41
CA VAL A 241 -11.17 -7.71 -7.04
C VAL A 241 -11.43 -8.08 -5.57
N ALA A 242 -10.80 -9.15 -5.06
CA ALA A 242 -10.94 -9.57 -3.67
C ALA A 242 -10.49 -8.50 -2.66
N ALA A 243 -9.57 -7.60 -3.04
CA ALA A 243 -9.13 -6.50 -2.18
C ALA A 243 -10.18 -5.38 -2.03
N VAL A 244 -11.14 -5.25 -2.95
CA VAL A 244 -12.11 -4.16 -2.99
C VAL A 244 -13.55 -4.67 -2.81
N PRO A 245 -14.19 -4.43 -1.64
CA PRO A 245 -15.56 -4.83 -1.40
C PRO A 245 -16.52 -4.22 -2.42
N GLY A 246 -17.33 -5.07 -3.06
CA GLY A 246 -18.34 -4.63 -4.04
C GLY A 246 -17.82 -4.49 -5.47
N ALA A 247 -16.56 -4.83 -5.74
CA ALA A 247 -16.01 -4.84 -7.10
C ALA A 247 -16.64 -5.95 -7.98
N ASP A 248 -16.77 -5.67 -9.28
CA ASP A 248 -17.34 -6.57 -10.28
C ASP A 248 -16.24 -7.42 -10.94
N LEU A 249 -16.24 -8.72 -10.63
CA LEU A 249 -15.26 -9.68 -11.16
C LEU A 249 -15.38 -9.87 -12.68
N GLU A 250 -16.60 -9.88 -13.23
CA GLU A 250 -16.80 -10.09 -14.66
C GLU A 250 -16.31 -8.87 -15.45
N ALA A 251 -16.62 -7.67 -14.95
CA ALA A 251 -16.12 -6.43 -15.54
C ALA A 251 -14.58 -6.31 -15.42
N ALA A 252 -14.00 -6.69 -14.28
CA ALA A 252 -12.55 -6.67 -14.07
C ALA A 252 -11.82 -7.65 -15.00
N ALA A 253 -12.35 -8.86 -15.18
CA ALA A 253 -11.83 -9.84 -16.13
C ALA A 253 -11.88 -9.29 -17.57
N ALA A 254 -12.96 -8.61 -17.95
CA ALA A 254 -13.07 -7.98 -19.27
C ALA A 254 -12.13 -6.78 -19.45
N ALA A 255 -11.78 -6.07 -18.36
CA ALA A 255 -10.87 -4.93 -18.37
C ALA A 255 -9.42 -5.34 -18.63
N ILE A 256 -8.98 -6.45 -18.05
CA ILE A 256 -7.62 -6.99 -18.22
C ILE A 256 -7.31 -7.35 -19.68
N VAL A 257 -8.29 -7.88 -20.41
CA VAL A 257 -8.12 -8.26 -21.83
C VAL A 257 -7.96 -7.03 -22.74
N LYS A 258 -8.39 -5.85 -22.30
CA LYS A 258 -8.27 -4.62 -23.08
C LYS A 258 -6.88 -4.02 -22.91
N PRO A 259 -6.21 -3.61 -24.00
CA PRO A 259 -4.87 -3.04 -23.92
C PRO A 259 -4.87 -1.60 -23.39
N GLY A 260 -3.78 -1.22 -22.72
CA GLY A 260 -3.46 0.15 -22.36
C GLY A 260 -4.50 0.86 -21.49
N ILE A 261 -4.65 2.17 -21.71
CA ILE A 261 -5.49 3.06 -20.90
C ILE A 261 -6.98 2.66 -20.89
N ASP A 262 -7.49 2.07 -21.96
CA ASP A 262 -8.90 1.66 -22.04
C ASP A 262 -9.19 0.47 -21.11
N GLY A 263 -8.23 -0.46 -20.99
CA GLY A 263 -8.31 -1.55 -20.02
C GLY A 263 -8.13 -1.06 -18.60
N PHE A 264 -7.15 -0.17 -18.37
CA PHE A 264 -6.95 0.43 -17.06
C PHE A 264 -8.19 1.20 -16.56
N ALA A 265 -8.77 2.05 -17.41
CA ALA A 265 -9.99 2.80 -17.09
C ALA A 265 -11.17 1.86 -16.79
N ALA A 266 -11.35 0.81 -17.59
CA ALA A 266 -12.39 -0.19 -17.35
C ALA A 266 -12.19 -0.95 -16.04
N MET A 267 -10.94 -1.17 -15.61
CA MET A 267 -10.64 -1.78 -14.30
C MET A 267 -11.06 -0.85 -13.17
N LEU A 268 -10.74 0.45 -13.24
CA LEU A 268 -11.13 1.41 -12.20
C LEU A 268 -12.67 1.49 -12.04
N GLU A 269 -13.40 1.43 -13.16
CA GLU A 269 -14.86 1.36 -13.18
C GLU A 269 -15.36 0.05 -12.54
N ALA A 270 -14.77 -1.10 -12.89
CA ALA A 270 -15.12 -2.40 -12.31
C ALA A 270 -14.90 -2.46 -10.79
N LEU A 271 -13.91 -1.71 -10.29
CA LEU A 271 -13.61 -1.59 -8.86
C LEU A 271 -14.52 -0.58 -8.14
N GLY A 272 -15.40 0.12 -8.87
CA GLY A 272 -16.30 1.14 -8.31
C GLY A 272 -15.58 2.38 -7.80
N LEU A 273 -14.41 2.70 -8.37
CA LEU A 273 -13.64 3.87 -7.97
C LEU A 273 -14.20 5.15 -8.61
N PRO A 274 -14.08 6.32 -7.94
CA PRO A 274 -14.54 7.57 -8.50
C PRO A 274 -13.82 7.93 -9.81
N ASP A 275 -14.54 8.52 -10.78
CA ASP A 275 -14.00 8.90 -12.09
C ASP A 275 -12.74 9.78 -12.01
N TRP A 276 -12.67 10.65 -11.00
CA TRP A 276 -11.52 11.53 -10.79
C TRP A 276 -10.23 10.77 -10.47
N VAL A 277 -10.29 9.51 -10.01
CA VAL A 277 -9.10 8.67 -9.77
C VAL A 277 -8.35 8.45 -11.08
N LEU A 278 -9.07 8.19 -12.17
CA LEU A 278 -8.47 8.09 -13.51
C LEU A 278 -7.86 9.43 -13.93
N GLU A 279 -8.53 10.55 -13.64
CA GLU A 279 -7.99 11.88 -13.95
C GLU A 279 -6.69 12.17 -13.20
N VAL A 280 -6.58 11.77 -11.93
CA VAL A 280 -5.35 11.86 -11.15
C VAL A 280 -4.25 10.99 -11.76
N LEU A 281 -4.54 9.71 -12.04
CA LEU A 281 -3.56 8.76 -12.59
C LEU A 281 -3.09 9.15 -14.00
N THR A 282 -3.96 9.75 -14.81
CA THR A 282 -3.62 10.26 -16.15
C THR A 282 -3.00 11.66 -16.14
N GLY A 283 -2.94 12.31 -14.97
CA GLY A 283 -2.40 13.66 -14.82
C GLY A 283 -3.29 14.79 -15.33
N ARG A 284 -4.58 14.50 -15.58
CA ARG A 284 -5.59 15.52 -15.92
C ARG A 284 -6.05 16.31 -14.70
N LEU A 285 -5.88 15.76 -13.50
CA LEU A 285 -6.20 16.39 -12.22
C LEU A 285 -5.02 16.25 -11.27
N ALA A 286 -4.58 17.33 -10.62
CA ALA A 286 -3.55 17.21 -9.59
C ALA A 286 -4.16 16.63 -8.29
N PRO A 287 -3.43 15.81 -7.51
CA PRO A 287 -3.95 15.26 -6.25
C PRO A 287 -4.49 16.31 -5.27
N VAL A 288 -3.92 17.51 -5.26
CA VAL A 288 -4.31 18.62 -4.38
C VAL A 288 -5.58 19.37 -4.86
N GLU A 289 -5.99 19.17 -6.10
CA GLU A 289 -7.17 19.78 -6.71
C GLU A 289 -8.42 18.90 -6.58
N VAL A 290 -8.26 17.66 -6.08
CA VAL A 290 -9.37 16.74 -5.86
C VAL A 290 -10.34 17.35 -4.82
N PRO A 291 -11.66 17.40 -5.11
CA PRO A 291 -12.63 17.96 -4.19
C PRO A 291 -12.63 17.26 -2.82
N GLY A 292 -12.59 18.05 -1.74
CA GLY A 292 -12.63 17.53 -0.36
C GLY A 292 -11.35 16.85 0.12
N VAL A 293 -10.23 17.01 -0.61
CA VAL A 293 -8.95 16.40 -0.26
C VAL A 293 -8.26 17.12 0.89
N VAL A 294 -7.59 16.36 1.75
CA VAL A 294 -6.73 16.89 2.83
C VAL A 294 -5.27 16.61 2.48
N VAL A 295 -4.46 17.68 2.43
CA VAL A 295 -3.03 17.57 2.09
C VAL A 295 -2.18 17.52 3.35
N HIS A 296 -1.29 16.53 3.40
CA HIS A 296 -0.34 16.31 4.49
C HIS A 296 1.09 16.56 4.01
N GLU A 297 1.64 17.70 4.40
CA GLU A 297 3.04 18.06 4.14
C GLU A 297 4.02 17.35 5.09
N PRO A 298 5.23 17.00 4.63
CA PRO A 298 6.32 16.51 5.47
C PRO A 298 6.79 17.62 6.41
N ARG A 299 6.64 17.42 7.73
CA ARG A 299 6.94 18.46 8.74
C ARG A 299 7.80 17.96 9.91
N GLY A 300 8.62 16.95 9.65
CA GLY A 300 9.51 16.33 10.63
C GLY A 300 8.80 15.40 11.60
N LEU A 301 9.50 14.36 12.07
CA LEU A 301 8.92 13.21 12.76
C LEU A 301 8.14 13.58 14.03
N SER A 302 8.68 14.46 14.88
CA SER A 302 8.00 14.85 16.13
C SER A 302 6.67 15.58 15.87
N ASN A 303 6.58 16.37 14.79
CA ASN A 303 5.34 17.03 14.41
C ASN A 303 4.34 16.02 13.84
N ALA A 304 4.82 15.13 12.97
CA ALA A 304 4.01 14.09 12.34
C ALA A 304 3.34 13.20 13.39
N VAL A 305 4.11 12.65 14.33
CA VAL A 305 3.59 11.83 15.45
C VAL A 305 2.55 12.61 16.25
N GLY A 306 2.80 13.89 16.56
CA GLY A 306 1.84 14.72 17.28
C GLY A 306 0.53 14.96 16.53
N ARG A 307 0.58 15.09 15.19
CA ARG A 307 -0.63 15.19 14.34
C ARG A 307 -1.35 13.86 14.23
N SER A 308 -0.63 12.76 14.08
CA SER A 308 -1.16 11.40 14.07
C SER A 308 -1.92 11.10 15.36
N VAL A 309 -1.30 11.30 16.53
CA VAL A 309 -1.97 11.12 17.83
C VAL A 309 -3.19 12.04 17.98
N GLY A 310 -3.08 13.29 17.51
CA GLY A 310 -4.20 14.23 17.52
C GLY A 310 -5.41 13.73 16.72
N LEU A 311 -5.17 13.16 15.52
CA LEU A 311 -6.21 12.58 14.68
C LEU A 311 -6.78 11.29 15.29
N LEU A 312 -5.91 10.42 15.84
CA LEU A 312 -6.30 9.20 16.53
C LEU A 312 -7.23 9.49 17.72
N LEU A 313 -6.92 10.52 18.53
CA LEU A 313 -7.75 10.92 19.67
C LEU A 313 -9.03 11.68 19.27
N ALA A 314 -9.09 12.20 18.05
CA ALA A 314 -10.31 12.79 17.49
C ALA A 314 -11.30 11.70 17.03
N ASP A 315 -10.80 10.50 16.69
CA ASP A 315 -11.64 9.37 16.32
C ASP A 315 -12.46 8.84 17.53
N PRO A 316 -13.80 8.82 17.45
CA PRO A 316 -14.67 8.35 18.52
C PRO A 316 -14.44 6.88 18.92
N SER A 317 -13.96 6.04 18.00
CA SER A 317 -13.75 4.60 18.26
C SER A 317 -12.49 4.30 19.07
N THR A 318 -11.56 5.27 19.18
CA THR A 318 -10.30 5.08 19.91
C THR A 318 -10.51 5.04 21.43
N PRO A 319 -9.94 4.05 22.14
CA PRO A 319 -9.94 4.04 23.61
C PRO A 319 -9.34 5.33 24.20
N GLY A 320 -10.11 6.04 25.04
CA GLY A 320 -9.69 7.29 25.66
C GLY A 320 -10.03 8.57 24.89
N SER A 321 -10.56 8.46 23.66
CA SER A 321 -11.03 9.61 22.86
C SER A 321 -12.13 10.40 23.59
N ALA A 322 -13.08 9.70 24.22
CA ALA A 322 -14.18 10.32 24.95
C ALA A 322 -13.70 11.19 26.12
N PHE A 323 -12.65 10.76 26.84
CA PHE A 323 -12.03 11.54 27.89
C PHE A 323 -11.35 12.79 27.31
N TRP A 324 -10.56 12.61 26.25
CA TRP A 324 -9.86 13.71 25.59
C TRP A 324 -10.82 14.75 24.98
N GLN A 325 -11.85 14.31 24.27
CA GLN A 325 -12.90 15.17 23.72
C GLN A 325 -13.65 15.91 24.84
N GLY A 326 -13.94 15.22 25.95
CA GLY A 326 -14.51 15.83 27.15
C GLY A 326 -13.62 16.91 27.76
N TYR A 327 -12.31 16.66 27.82
CA TYR A 327 -11.31 17.63 28.29
C TYR A 327 -11.22 18.84 27.36
N VAL A 328 -11.05 18.64 26.05
CA VAL A 328 -11.00 19.71 25.03
C VAL A 328 -12.26 20.57 25.09
N ARG A 329 -13.44 19.95 25.19
CA ARG A 329 -14.71 20.66 25.34
C ARG A 329 -14.76 21.48 26.63
N THR A 330 -14.34 20.90 27.74
CA THR A 330 -14.34 21.58 29.05
C THR A 330 -13.40 22.78 29.06
N VAL A 331 -12.19 22.61 28.53
CA VAL A 331 -11.17 23.67 28.43
C VAL A 331 -11.60 24.79 27.47
N THR A 332 -12.31 24.46 26.40
CA THR A 332 -12.73 25.43 25.38
C THR A 332 -13.99 26.18 25.78
N ASP A 333 -15.03 25.46 26.23
CA ASP A 333 -16.37 26.03 26.54
C ASP A 333 -16.43 26.60 27.96
N LYS A 334 -15.68 26.02 28.91
CA LYS A 334 -15.66 26.42 30.32
C LYS A 334 -14.23 26.65 30.82
N PRO A 335 -13.45 27.54 30.18
CA PRO A 335 -12.06 27.81 30.59
C PRO A 335 -11.97 28.35 32.02
N TRP A 336 -13.04 28.99 32.52
CA TRP A 336 -13.13 29.47 33.90
C TRP A 336 -13.19 28.33 34.92
N ALA A 337 -13.76 27.17 34.57
CA ALA A 337 -13.87 26.03 35.47
C ALA A 337 -12.50 25.40 35.74
N VAL A 338 -11.69 25.22 34.68
CA VAL A 338 -10.32 24.71 34.78
C VAL A 338 -9.43 25.69 35.56
N ARG A 339 -9.52 27.00 35.28
CA ARG A 339 -8.81 28.02 36.06
C ARG A 339 -9.25 28.05 37.53
N GLY A 340 -10.54 27.85 37.79
CA GLY A 340 -11.08 27.78 39.15
C GLY A 340 -10.55 26.56 39.92
N ALA A 341 -10.52 25.39 39.30
CA ALA A 341 -9.97 24.18 39.88
C ALA A 341 -8.46 24.32 40.18
N ALA A 342 -7.67 24.80 39.21
CA ALA A 342 -6.25 25.02 39.39
C ALA A 342 -5.93 26.09 40.46
N LEU A 343 -6.77 27.12 40.60
CA LEU A 343 -6.63 28.12 41.67
C LEU A 343 -6.91 27.53 43.06
N LEU A 344 -7.90 26.64 43.18
CA LEU A 344 -8.17 25.93 44.42
C LEU A 344 -7.00 25.00 44.79
N GLU A 345 -6.49 24.24 43.82
CA GLU A 345 -5.36 23.34 44.01
C GLU A 345 -4.08 24.10 44.38
N ALA A 346 -3.75 25.17 43.65
CA ALA A 346 -2.61 26.02 43.97
C ALA A 346 -2.77 26.69 45.35
N GLY A 347 -4.00 27.04 45.73
CA GLY A 347 -4.32 27.55 47.07
C GLY A 347 -4.03 26.52 48.17
N LEU A 348 -4.42 25.26 47.96
CA LEU A 348 -4.14 24.16 48.88
C LEU A 348 -2.64 23.84 48.94
N GLY A 349 -1.97 23.77 47.79
CA GLY A 349 -0.53 23.56 47.68
C GLY A 349 0.27 24.65 48.39
N GLY A 350 -0.08 25.92 48.14
CA GLY A 350 0.51 27.08 48.80
C GLY A 350 0.27 27.11 50.31
N ALA A 351 -0.91 26.71 50.78
CA ALA A 351 -1.22 26.60 52.21
C ALA A 351 -0.36 25.52 52.90
N LEU A 352 -0.16 24.37 52.26
CA LEU A 352 0.69 23.27 52.78
C LEU A 352 2.17 23.67 52.82
N VAL A 353 2.69 24.28 51.76
CA VAL A 353 4.06 24.82 51.74
C VAL A 353 4.24 25.91 52.81
N GLY A 354 3.29 26.84 52.91
CA GLY A 354 3.30 27.90 53.91
C GLY A 354 3.26 27.37 55.35
N ALA A 355 2.45 26.35 55.61
CA ALA A 355 2.40 25.66 56.90
C ALA A 355 3.72 24.93 57.21
N ALA A 356 4.32 24.27 56.23
CA ALA A 356 5.62 23.61 56.38
C ALA A 356 6.74 24.61 56.70
N VAL A 357 6.76 25.78 56.05
CA VAL A 357 7.71 26.87 56.30
C VAL A 357 7.51 27.50 57.67
N ARG A 358 6.25 27.76 58.07
CA ARG A 358 5.93 28.31 59.40
C ARG A 358 6.33 27.34 60.50
N ARG A 359 6.12 26.04 60.29
CA ARG A 359 6.52 24.99 61.24
C ARG A 359 8.04 24.85 61.33
N ARG A 360 8.77 24.94 60.21
CA ARG A 360 10.24 25.03 60.22
C ARG A 360 10.77 26.16 61.10
N ARG A 361 10.13 27.34 61.06
CA ARG A 361 10.51 28.49 61.92
C ARG A 361 10.29 28.22 63.41
N SER A 362 9.34 27.36 63.77
CA SER A 362 9.05 27.00 65.16
C SER A 362 9.82 25.77 65.68
N THR A 363 10.11 24.78 64.84
CA THR A 363 10.68 23.48 65.26
C THR A 363 12.04 23.15 64.65
N GLY A 364 12.61 24.04 63.83
CA GLY A 364 13.94 23.87 63.21
C GLY A 364 13.99 22.90 62.02
N SER A 365 13.01 21.99 61.87
CA SER A 365 12.93 21.00 60.79
C SER A 365 11.73 21.22 59.87
N ILE A 366 11.89 20.92 58.57
CA ILE A 366 10.81 20.96 57.59
C ILE A 366 10.07 19.62 57.63
N PRO A 367 8.73 19.60 57.79
CA PRO A 367 7.95 18.38 57.60
C PRO A 367 7.97 17.99 56.11
N GLY A 368 8.85 17.05 55.74
CA GLY A 368 9.10 16.67 54.34
C GLY A 368 7.83 16.31 53.56
N GLY A 369 6.87 15.62 54.19
CA GLY A 369 5.61 15.26 53.54
C GLY A 369 4.71 16.44 53.17
N MET A 370 4.57 17.44 54.05
CA MET A 370 3.73 18.62 53.77
C MET A 370 4.35 19.52 52.70
N ALA A 371 5.67 19.70 52.74
CA ALA A 371 6.38 20.48 51.74
C ALA A 371 6.35 19.79 50.37
N ALA A 372 6.55 18.47 50.31
CA ALA A 372 6.53 17.70 49.07
C ALA A 372 5.14 17.66 48.42
N VAL A 373 4.08 17.38 49.18
CA VAL A 373 2.70 17.37 48.67
C VAL A 373 2.28 18.77 48.23
N GLY A 374 2.61 19.80 49.02
CA GLY A 374 2.29 21.17 48.65
C GLY A 374 3.02 21.63 47.38
N ALA A 375 4.29 21.25 47.20
CA ALA A 375 5.04 21.51 45.98
C ALA A 375 4.49 20.75 44.77
N PHE A 376 4.08 19.49 44.95
CA PHE A 376 3.47 18.68 43.90
C PHE A 376 2.17 19.31 43.37
N LEU A 377 1.24 19.68 44.25
CA LEU A 377 -0.02 20.33 43.85
C LEU A 377 0.20 21.67 43.12
N LEU A 378 1.25 22.42 43.49
CA LEU A 378 1.60 23.65 42.77
C LEU A 378 2.13 23.36 41.36
N VAL A 379 2.95 22.31 41.20
CA VAL A 379 3.46 21.88 39.89
C VAL A 379 2.32 21.34 39.02
N ASP A 380 1.41 20.56 39.60
CA ASP A 380 0.26 19.99 38.89
C ASP A 380 -0.67 21.11 38.37
N ALA A 381 -1.05 22.06 39.24
CA ALA A 381 -1.86 23.21 38.85
C ALA A 381 -1.23 24.06 37.73
N ILE A 382 0.10 24.27 37.76
CA ILE A 382 0.82 24.99 36.69
C ILE A 382 0.78 24.18 35.38
N THR A 383 0.97 22.86 35.47
CA THR A 383 1.00 21.96 34.32
C THR A 383 -0.39 21.89 33.67
N GLU A 384 -1.45 21.78 34.47
CA GLU A 384 -2.83 21.74 33.99
C GLU A 384 -3.25 23.06 33.33
N VAL A 385 -2.89 24.22 33.93
CA VAL A 385 -3.16 25.52 33.32
C VAL A 385 -2.39 25.71 32.01
N SER A 386 -1.15 25.24 31.95
CA SER A 386 -0.32 25.33 30.75
C SER A 386 -0.88 24.44 29.62
N LEU A 387 -1.26 23.21 29.95
CA LEU A 387 -1.88 22.27 29.01
C LEU A 387 -3.25 22.78 28.53
N ALA A 388 -4.08 23.30 29.43
CA ALA A 388 -5.38 23.88 29.10
C ALA A 388 -5.25 25.12 28.21
N SER A 389 -4.27 25.99 28.49
CA SER A 389 -3.99 27.16 27.66
C SER A 389 -3.54 26.76 26.25
N TRP A 390 -2.62 25.80 26.16
CA TRP A 390 -2.10 25.31 24.89
C TRP A 390 -3.18 24.61 24.05
N THR A 391 -3.96 23.71 24.65
CA THR A 391 -5.05 23.00 23.97
C THR A 391 -6.14 23.96 23.49
N ARG A 392 -6.56 24.91 24.33
CA ARG A 392 -7.51 25.96 23.94
C ARG A 392 -7.00 26.79 22.77
N HIS A 393 -5.76 27.25 22.83
CA HIS A 393 -5.18 28.10 21.80
C HIS A 393 -5.11 27.38 20.46
N ARG A 394 -4.76 26.08 20.48
CA ARG A 394 -4.75 25.23 19.29
C ARG A 394 -6.15 25.03 18.71
N GLU A 395 -7.14 24.76 19.56
CA GLU A 395 -8.53 24.54 19.13
C GLU A 395 -9.17 25.81 18.57
N LEU A 396 -8.95 26.96 19.20
CA LEU A 396 -9.46 28.25 18.71
C LEU A 396 -8.84 28.64 17.36
N ARG A 397 -7.56 28.32 17.13
CA ARG A 397 -6.93 28.50 15.82
C ARG A 397 -7.58 27.63 14.76
N ARG A 398 -7.80 26.34 15.08
CA ARG A 398 -8.48 25.40 14.18
C ARG A 398 -9.86 25.91 13.75
N ARG A 399 -10.70 26.35 14.70
CA ARG A 399 -12.03 26.90 14.40
C ARG A 399 -11.97 28.19 13.58
N ALA A 400 -11.01 29.05 13.87
CA ALA A 400 -10.82 30.28 13.09
C ALA A 400 -10.39 29.98 11.65
N ASP A 401 -9.53 28.97 11.44
CA ASP A 401 -9.12 28.53 10.10
C ASP A 401 -10.31 27.89 9.35
N GLU A 402 -11.16 27.12 10.03
CA GLU A 402 -12.41 26.54 9.47
C GLU A 402 -13.44 27.63 9.10
N GLU A 403 -13.68 28.63 9.97
CA GLU A 403 -14.57 29.77 9.67
C GLU A 403 -14.04 30.62 8.50
N MET A 404 -12.74 30.87 8.43
CA MET A 404 -12.12 31.59 7.32
C MET A 404 -12.22 30.84 5.99
N ALA A 405 -12.12 29.51 6.02
CA ALA A 405 -12.30 28.67 4.84
C ALA A 405 -13.75 28.71 4.33
N LEU A 406 -14.74 28.63 5.22
CA LEU A 406 -16.16 28.75 4.89
C LEU A 406 -16.51 30.15 4.33
N VAL A 407 -15.94 31.21 4.91
CA VAL A 407 -16.12 32.59 4.41
C VAL A 407 -15.47 32.78 3.03
N ALA A 408 -14.33 32.15 2.78
CA ALA A 408 -13.68 32.17 1.46
C ALA A 408 -14.51 31.43 0.40
N GLU A 409 -15.20 30.36 0.78
CA GLU A 409 -16.13 29.62 -0.07
C GLU A 409 -17.41 30.43 -0.37
N GLU A 410 -17.98 31.13 0.62
CA GLU A 410 -19.14 32.01 0.42
C GLU A 410 -18.84 33.29 -0.40
N LEU A 411 -17.61 33.82 -0.31
CA LEU A 411 -17.19 35.00 -1.07
C LEU A 411 -16.68 34.67 -2.49
N GLY A 412 -16.47 33.39 -2.79
CA GLY A 412 -16.06 32.87 -4.10
C GLY A 412 -17.19 32.32 -4.97
N ALA A 413 -18.45 32.39 -4.51
CA ALA A 413 -19.66 31.93 -5.21
C ALA A 413 -20.37 33.05 -6.00
#